data_AF-A0A7Y6C3X9-F1
#
_entry.id   AF-A0A7Y6C3X9-F1
#
_cell.length_a   1.000
_cell.length_b   1.000
_cell.length_c   1.000
_cell.angle_alpha   90.00
_cell.angle_beta   90.00
_cell.angle_gamma   90.00
#
_symmetry.space_group_name_H-M   'P 1'
#
loop_
_entity.id
_entity.type
_entity.pdbx_description
1 polymer ?
#
loop_
_entity_poly.entity_id
_entity_poly.type
_entity_poly.pdbx_seq_one_letter_code
_entity_poly.pdbx_strand_id
1 'polypeptide(L)'
;MVISIYFHYAEYNGCKLSDGQSCWNKWNDCANFVSQALYTGGMKFKYGASFTSDESWHFGSLIPSHIWGGAHNFYKHWKSRAGVASTISDLQTGDAVSLNTDTDADIDHTVIITKNTGNSSANKYITQHTWDHKEERTLADMFSSGYGLYGYEIDKATN
;
A
#
# COMPACT_ATOMS: atom_id res chain seq x y z
N MET A 1 11.84 -15.19 2.45
CA MET A 1 12.70 -14.62 1.40
C MET A 1 12.22 -13.19 1.15
N VAL A 2 12.75 -12.23 1.91
CA VAL A 2 12.27 -10.81 1.96
C VAL A 2 13.41 -9.83 1.64
N ILE A 3 14.59 -10.34 1.29
CA ILE A 3 15.85 -9.62 1.42
C ILE A 3 16.18 -8.75 0.18
N SER A 4 15.69 -9.04 -1.02
CA SER A 4 16.17 -8.39 -2.25
C SER A 4 15.54 -7.03 -2.58
N ILE A 5 14.30 -6.75 -2.13
CA ILE A 5 13.54 -5.55 -2.53
C ILE A 5 13.91 -4.31 -1.75
N TYR A 6 14.21 -4.51 -0.48
CA TYR A 6 14.62 -3.45 0.43
C TYR A 6 15.91 -2.82 -0.10
N PHE A 7 16.87 -3.62 -0.60
CA PHE A 7 18.12 -3.11 -1.15
C PHE A 7 17.93 -2.19 -2.36
N HIS A 8 17.07 -2.55 -3.32
CA HIS A 8 16.87 -1.72 -4.52
C HIS A 8 16.39 -0.31 -4.19
N TYR A 9 15.34 -0.18 -3.38
CA TYR A 9 14.80 1.13 -3.05
C TYR A 9 15.67 1.91 -2.07
N ALA A 10 16.35 1.23 -1.15
CA ALA A 10 17.35 1.88 -0.31
C ALA A 10 18.47 2.48 -1.15
N GLU A 11 19.05 1.71 -2.08
CA GLU A 11 20.10 2.18 -2.98
C GLU A 11 19.62 3.33 -3.88
N TYR A 12 18.42 3.21 -4.46
CA TYR A 12 17.80 4.27 -5.28
C TYR A 12 17.66 5.58 -4.51
N ASN A 13 17.29 5.51 -3.23
CA ASN A 13 17.13 6.68 -2.36
C ASN A 13 18.44 7.08 -1.63
N GLY A 14 19.58 6.51 -2.04
CA GLY A 14 20.89 6.86 -1.48
C GLY A 14 21.01 6.53 0.02
N CYS A 15 20.48 5.39 0.45
CA CYS A 15 20.62 4.86 1.81
C CYS A 15 20.88 3.35 1.80
N LYS A 16 21.17 2.80 2.98
CA LYS A 16 21.36 1.36 3.22
C LYS A 16 20.33 0.88 4.22
N LEU A 17 19.97 -0.41 4.16
CA LEU A 17 19.03 -1.00 5.14
C LEU A 17 19.56 -0.93 6.57
N SER A 18 20.90 -0.96 6.71
CA SER A 18 21.60 -0.76 7.97
C SER A 18 21.34 0.60 8.60
N ASP A 19 20.92 1.60 7.80
CA ASP A 19 20.60 2.94 8.30
C ASP A 19 19.20 2.97 8.95
N GLY A 20 18.47 1.85 8.90
CA GLY A 20 17.19 1.64 9.58
C GLY A 20 16.16 2.70 9.23
N GLN A 21 15.51 3.26 10.27
CA GLN A 21 14.47 4.28 10.12
C GLN A 21 14.88 5.46 9.24
N SER A 22 16.16 5.86 9.27
CA SER A 22 16.64 6.99 8.45
C SER A 22 16.63 6.68 6.95
N CYS A 23 16.74 5.41 6.56
CA CYS A 23 16.56 4.98 5.18
C CYS A 23 15.08 4.92 4.82
N TRP A 24 14.25 4.33 5.68
CA TRP A 24 12.80 4.19 5.47
C TRP A 24 12.10 5.53 5.25
N ASN A 25 12.46 6.53 6.07
CA ASN A 25 11.95 7.90 5.93
C ASN A 25 12.30 8.56 4.58
N LYS A 26 13.37 8.13 3.90
CA LYS A 26 13.76 8.72 2.61
C LYS A 26 12.86 8.25 1.46
N TRP A 27 12.26 7.08 1.56
CA TRP A 27 11.49 6.48 0.47
C TRP A 27 10.02 6.21 0.77
N ASN A 28 9.55 6.48 2.00
CA ASN A 28 8.14 6.38 2.40
C ASN A 28 7.48 5.08 1.94
N ASP A 29 7.95 3.96 2.48
CA ASP A 29 7.76 2.63 1.93
C ASP A 29 6.43 1.96 2.29
N CYS A 30 5.43 2.78 2.59
CA CYS A 30 4.06 2.39 2.85
C CYS A 30 3.50 1.40 1.83
N ALA A 31 3.62 1.73 0.54
CA ALA A 31 3.15 0.87 -0.55
C ALA A 31 3.98 -0.42 -0.67
N ASN A 32 5.27 -0.39 -0.35
CA ASN A 32 6.09 -1.60 -0.31
C ASN A 32 5.66 -2.53 0.83
N PHE A 33 5.40 -2.00 2.03
CA PHE A 33 4.87 -2.78 3.13
C PHE A 33 3.52 -3.44 2.77
N VAL A 34 2.59 -2.65 2.25
CA VAL A 34 1.27 -3.17 1.83
C VAL A 34 1.42 -4.16 0.68
N SER A 35 2.27 -3.90 -0.31
CA SER A 35 2.48 -4.83 -1.42
C SER A 35 3.03 -6.18 -0.96
N GLN A 36 3.98 -6.18 -0.01
CA GLN A 36 4.47 -7.41 0.61
C GLN A 36 3.38 -8.16 1.38
N ALA A 37 2.52 -7.43 2.12
CA ALA A 37 1.40 -8.02 2.83
C ALA A 37 0.41 -8.69 1.87
N LEU A 38 0.03 -8.03 0.78
CA LEU A 38 -0.87 -8.57 -0.25
C LEU A 38 -0.28 -9.80 -0.94
N TYR A 39 1.01 -9.75 -1.32
CA TYR A 39 1.69 -10.90 -1.94
C TYR A 39 1.76 -12.09 -0.99
N THR A 40 2.11 -11.86 0.28
CA THR A 40 2.13 -12.91 1.31
C THR A 40 0.72 -13.46 1.58
N GLY A 41 -0.30 -12.61 1.45
CA GLY A 41 -1.72 -12.98 1.49
C GLY A 41 -2.20 -13.80 0.29
N GLY A 42 -1.35 -14.04 -0.71
CA GLY A 42 -1.62 -14.92 -1.86
C GLY A 42 -1.93 -14.20 -3.17
N MET A 43 -1.86 -12.86 -3.20
CA MET A 43 -2.03 -12.11 -4.44
C MET A 43 -0.88 -12.35 -5.41
N LYS A 44 -1.20 -12.68 -6.66
CA LYS A 44 -0.19 -12.95 -7.68
C LYS A 44 0.36 -11.67 -8.30
N PHE A 45 1.63 -11.73 -8.68
CA PHE A 45 2.26 -10.70 -9.49
C PHE A 45 1.50 -10.49 -10.79
N LYS A 46 1.47 -9.23 -11.21
CA LYS A 46 0.95 -8.82 -12.52
C LYS A 46 2.08 -8.12 -13.27
N TYR A 47 2.29 -8.53 -14.52
CA TYR A 47 3.34 -7.97 -15.38
C TYR A 47 2.67 -7.20 -16.52
N GLY A 48 2.96 -5.91 -16.61
CA GLY A 48 2.61 -5.04 -17.72
C GLY A 48 3.72 -4.98 -18.77
N ALA A 49 3.64 -3.98 -19.67
CA ALA A 49 4.60 -3.81 -20.76
C ALA A 49 6.02 -3.43 -20.28
N SER A 50 6.13 -2.82 -19.09
CA SER A 50 7.39 -2.43 -18.46
C SER A 50 7.24 -2.34 -16.94
N PHE A 51 8.34 -2.29 -16.18
CA PHE A 51 8.31 -2.08 -14.73
C PHE A 51 7.75 -0.70 -14.31
N THR A 52 7.62 0.24 -15.25
CA THR A 52 7.04 1.57 -15.02
C THR A 52 5.55 1.66 -15.38
N SER A 53 4.98 0.65 -16.04
CA SER A 53 3.57 0.69 -16.44
C SER A 53 2.65 0.48 -15.23
N ASP A 54 1.48 1.12 -15.25
CA ASP A 54 0.48 1.04 -14.17
C ASP A 54 -0.21 -0.35 -14.11
N GLU A 55 0.08 -1.27 -15.05
CA GLU A 55 -0.34 -2.67 -14.96
C GLU A 55 0.67 -3.58 -14.23
N SER A 56 1.93 -3.14 -14.09
CA SER A 56 2.99 -3.94 -13.48
C SER A 56 2.99 -3.81 -11.97
N TRP A 57 2.61 -4.88 -11.28
CA TRP A 57 2.74 -5.00 -9.83
C TRP A 57 3.51 -6.27 -9.50
N HIS A 58 4.82 -6.12 -9.28
CA HIS A 58 5.72 -7.21 -8.97
C HIS A 58 7.00 -6.73 -8.30
N PHE A 59 7.71 -7.66 -7.67
CA PHE A 59 9.09 -7.47 -7.26
C PHE A 59 9.97 -8.65 -7.68
N GLY A 60 11.28 -8.43 -7.78
CA GLY A 60 12.22 -9.46 -8.21
C GLY A 60 13.67 -9.00 -8.22
N SER A 61 14.56 -9.86 -8.71
CA SER A 61 16.02 -9.69 -8.68
C SER A 61 16.59 -8.62 -9.62
N LEU A 62 15.78 -8.06 -10.52
CA LEU A 62 16.21 -7.00 -11.44
C LEU A 62 15.75 -5.63 -10.93
N ILE A 63 14.47 -5.32 -11.10
CA ILE A 63 13.87 -4.02 -10.76
C ILE A 63 12.42 -4.27 -10.31
N PRO A 64 12.02 -3.86 -9.09
CA PRO A 64 10.62 -3.85 -8.68
C PRO A 64 9.82 -2.84 -9.52
N SER A 65 8.56 -3.15 -9.80
CA SER A 65 7.70 -2.19 -10.50
C SER A 65 7.53 -0.91 -9.70
N HIS A 66 7.35 0.25 -10.34
CA HIS A 66 7.08 1.52 -9.64
C HIS A 66 5.88 1.43 -8.70
N ILE A 67 4.87 0.63 -9.07
CA ILE A 67 3.67 0.35 -8.27
C ILE A 67 4.00 -0.34 -6.95
N TRP A 68 5.04 -1.16 -6.90
CA TRP A 68 5.39 -1.95 -5.72
C TRP A 68 5.73 -1.05 -4.52
N GLY A 69 6.48 0.03 -4.77
CA GLY A 69 6.94 0.95 -3.71
C GLY A 69 6.27 2.33 -3.71
N GLY A 70 5.65 2.78 -4.80
CA GLY A 70 5.09 4.13 -4.91
C GLY A 70 3.59 4.19 -4.57
N ALA A 71 3.20 5.01 -3.59
CA ALA A 71 1.80 5.15 -3.14
C ALA A 71 0.83 5.58 -4.26
N HIS A 72 1.21 6.57 -5.07
CA HIS A 72 0.38 7.01 -6.20
C HIS A 72 0.25 5.97 -7.31
N ASN A 73 1.33 5.28 -7.65
CA ASN A 73 1.29 4.19 -8.62
C ASN A 73 0.46 3.00 -8.09
N PHE A 74 0.57 2.69 -6.79
CA PHE A 74 -0.28 1.71 -6.12
C PHE A 74 -1.76 2.04 -6.31
N TYR A 75 -2.17 3.28 -6.07
CA TYR A 75 -3.55 3.71 -6.30
C TYR A 75 -4.01 3.49 -7.74
N LYS A 76 -3.23 3.92 -8.73
CA LYS A 76 -3.56 3.74 -10.15
C LYS A 76 -3.79 2.27 -10.50
N HIS A 77 -2.91 1.39 -10.01
CA HIS A 77 -3.02 -0.05 -10.23
C HIS A 77 -4.27 -0.66 -9.60
N TRP A 78 -4.45 -0.46 -8.30
CA TRP A 78 -5.46 -1.16 -7.52
C TRP A 78 -6.87 -0.63 -7.79
N LYS A 79 -7.01 0.66 -8.09
CA LYS A 79 -8.25 1.22 -8.63
C LYS A 79 -8.68 0.52 -9.91
N SER A 80 -7.75 0.16 -10.79
CA SER A 80 -8.07 -0.55 -12.04
C SER A 80 -8.27 -2.06 -11.82
N ARG A 81 -7.44 -2.69 -10.98
CA ARG A 81 -7.41 -4.15 -10.81
C ARG A 81 -8.49 -4.69 -9.88
N ALA A 82 -8.79 -3.99 -8.78
CA ALA A 82 -9.78 -4.39 -7.79
C ALA A 82 -11.06 -3.54 -7.87
N GLY A 83 -10.94 -2.30 -8.37
CA GLY A 83 -11.99 -1.29 -8.20
C GLY A 83 -11.87 -0.58 -6.86
N VAL A 84 -12.52 0.58 -6.74
CA VAL A 84 -12.64 1.29 -5.47
C VAL A 84 -13.96 0.89 -4.81
N ALA A 85 -13.89 0.48 -3.55
CA ALA A 85 -15.06 0.15 -2.75
C ALA A 85 -16.05 1.32 -2.74
N SER A 86 -17.33 1.03 -2.94
CA SER A 86 -18.38 2.07 -2.95
C SER A 86 -18.67 2.59 -1.55
N THR A 87 -18.50 1.74 -0.54
CA THR A 87 -18.74 2.09 0.86
C THR A 87 -17.68 1.48 1.79
N ILE A 88 -17.52 2.08 2.97
CA ILE A 88 -16.61 1.55 4.01
C ILE A 88 -17.05 0.17 4.51
N SER A 89 -18.35 -0.15 4.47
CA SER A 89 -18.85 -1.46 4.88
C SER A 89 -18.37 -2.59 3.98
N ASP A 90 -18.05 -2.30 2.72
CA ASP A 90 -17.54 -3.30 1.77
C ASP A 90 -16.09 -3.70 2.08
N LEU A 91 -15.35 -2.84 2.80
CA LEU A 91 -13.96 -3.11 3.16
C LEU A 91 -13.84 -4.10 4.33
N GLN A 92 -12.91 -5.03 4.22
CA GLN A 92 -12.66 -6.11 5.17
C GLN A 92 -11.17 -6.29 5.49
N THR A 93 -10.86 -7.22 6.40
CA THR A 93 -9.47 -7.60 6.69
C THR A 93 -8.80 -8.14 5.43
N GLY A 94 -7.62 -7.62 5.10
CA GLY A 94 -6.88 -7.93 3.87
C GLY A 94 -6.99 -6.84 2.81
N ASP A 95 -7.95 -5.93 2.93
CA ASP A 95 -8.10 -4.83 1.97
C ASP A 95 -7.08 -3.72 2.19
N ALA A 96 -6.59 -3.17 1.08
CA ALA A 96 -5.69 -2.03 1.08
C ALA A 96 -6.47 -0.72 0.90
N VAL A 97 -5.93 0.37 1.46
CA VAL A 97 -6.52 1.70 1.36
C VAL A 97 -5.41 2.71 1.06
N SER A 98 -5.57 3.46 -0.02
CA SER A 98 -4.71 4.61 -0.34
C SER A 98 -5.27 5.88 0.28
N LEU A 99 -4.39 6.73 0.78
CA LEU A 99 -4.70 7.97 1.46
C LEU A 99 -4.08 9.13 0.70
N ASN A 100 -4.91 10.12 0.39
CA ASN A 100 -4.46 11.46 0.01
C ASN A 100 -4.51 12.32 1.27
N THR A 101 -3.35 12.78 1.70
CA THR A 101 -3.15 13.51 2.96
C THR A 101 -3.11 15.02 2.78
N ASP A 102 -3.16 15.49 1.53
CA ASP A 102 -3.24 16.89 1.19
C ASP A 102 -4.41 17.20 0.23
N THR A 103 -4.24 18.18 -0.67
CA THR A 103 -5.29 18.67 -1.56
C THR A 103 -4.98 18.45 -3.04
N ASP A 104 -3.82 17.89 -3.36
CA ASP A 104 -3.45 17.60 -4.74
C ASP A 104 -4.10 16.29 -5.22
N ALA A 105 -3.80 15.87 -6.45
CA ALA A 105 -4.37 14.65 -7.02
C ALA A 105 -3.50 13.40 -6.77
N ASP A 106 -2.33 13.59 -6.18
CA ASP A 106 -1.39 12.54 -5.88
C ASP A 106 -1.80 11.82 -4.58
N ILE A 107 -1.32 10.59 -4.41
CA ILE A 107 -1.61 9.79 -3.22
C ILE A 107 -0.31 9.69 -2.45
N ASP A 108 -0.37 10.06 -1.18
CA ASP A 108 0.81 10.18 -0.32
C ASP A 108 1.12 8.89 0.43
N HIS A 109 0.08 8.13 0.78
CA HIS A 109 0.22 7.02 1.72
C HIS A 109 -0.67 5.84 1.37
N THR A 110 -0.30 4.64 1.83
CA THR A 110 -1.09 3.42 1.65
C THR A 110 -1.01 2.56 2.90
N VAL A 111 -2.15 2.03 3.32
CA VAL A 111 -2.31 1.21 4.54
C VAL A 111 -3.09 -0.07 4.22
N ILE A 112 -3.08 -1.05 5.12
CA ILE A 112 -3.86 -2.28 4.99
C ILE A 112 -4.73 -2.50 6.23
N ILE A 113 -5.98 -2.95 6.03
CA ILE A 113 -6.88 -3.32 7.10
C ILE A 113 -6.47 -4.71 7.60
N THR A 114 -6.01 -4.82 8.84
CA THR A 114 -5.61 -6.12 9.42
C THR A 114 -6.61 -6.65 10.42
N LYS A 115 -7.52 -5.79 10.91
CA LYS A 115 -8.59 -6.19 11.82
C LYS A 115 -9.89 -5.44 11.53
N ASN A 116 -10.97 -6.19 11.43
CA ASN A 116 -12.31 -5.68 11.17
C ASN A 116 -13.26 -6.15 12.29
N THR A 117 -13.89 -5.21 12.99
CA THR A 117 -14.83 -5.51 14.10
C THR A 117 -16.28 -5.11 13.81
N GLY A 118 -16.61 -4.70 12.58
CA GLY A 118 -17.93 -4.16 12.23
C GLY A 118 -17.92 -3.36 10.93
N ASN A 119 -19.05 -2.71 10.61
CA ASN A 119 -19.28 -2.12 9.28
C ASN A 119 -18.89 -0.65 9.16
N SER A 120 -18.50 0.02 10.24
CA SER A 120 -18.12 1.44 10.21
C SER A 120 -16.61 1.63 10.06
N SER A 121 -16.18 2.86 9.73
CA SER A 121 -14.76 3.22 9.63
C SER A 121 -14.01 3.05 10.95
N ALA A 122 -14.68 3.24 12.09
CA ALA A 122 -14.13 3.02 13.43
C ALA A 122 -13.90 1.54 13.76
N ASN A 123 -14.41 0.62 12.92
CA ASN A 123 -14.20 -0.80 13.07
C ASN A 123 -13.11 -1.37 12.15
N LYS A 124 -12.56 -0.54 11.24
CA LYS A 124 -11.53 -0.94 10.27
C LYS A 124 -10.16 -0.53 10.78
N TYR A 125 -9.52 -1.41 11.53
CA TYR A 125 -8.19 -1.17 12.10
C TYR A 125 -7.12 -1.36 11.03
N ILE A 126 -6.22 -0.38 10.95
CA ILE A 126 -5.19 -0.32 9.93
C ILE A 126 -3.82 -0.70 10.51
N THR A 127 -3.00 -1.33 9.67
CA THR A 127 -1.57 -1.49 9.88
C THR A 127 -0.84 -0.79 8.74
N GLN A 128 0.28 -0.13 9.05
CA GLN A 128 1.02 0.66 8.08
C GLN A 128 2.52 0.70 8.39
N HIS A 129 3.28 1.16 7.41
CA HIS A 129 4.69 1.45 7.54
C HIS A 129 5.00 2.82 6.91
N THR A 130 5.71 3.64 7.67
CA THR A 130 6.32 4.98 7.48
C THR A 130 6.77 5.35 8.90
N TRP A 131 5.82 5.19 9.83
CA TRP A 131 6.05 4.76 11.21
C TRP A 131 5.22 3.51 11.48
N ASP A 132 5.81 2.58 12.22
CA ASP A 132 5.20 1.29 12.54
C ASP A 132 3.99 1.52 13.44
N HIS A 133 2.80 1.24 12.89
CA HIS A 133 1.56 1.19 13.65
C HIS A 133 0.83 -0.08 13.25
N LYS A 134 0.42 -0.86 14.25
CA LYS A 134 -0.37 -2.07 14.07
C LYS A 134 -1.66 -1.98 14.87
N GLU A 135 -2.76 -1.71 14.17
CA GLU A 135 -4.11 -1.70 14.75
C GLU A 135 -4.30 -0.69 15.90
N GLU A 136 -3.46 0.35 15.93
CA GLU A 136 -3.57 1.47 16.89
C GLU A 136 -4.54 2.54 16.40
N ARG A 137 -4.80 2.56 15.07
CA ARG A 137 -5.68 3.49 14.39
C ARG A 137 -6.67 2.76 13.51
N THR A 138 -7.70 3.48 13.12
CA THR A 138 -8.80 3.05 12.28
C THR A 138 -8.95 3.97 11.07
N LEU A 139 -9.79 3.58 10.10
CA LEU A 139 -10.15 4.50 9.01
C LEU A 139 -10.89 5.75 9.50
N ALA A 140 -11.56 5.70 10.66
CA ALA A 140 -12.20 6.88 11.23
C ALA A 140 -11.19 7.97 11.62
N ASP A 141 -10.01 7.58 12.09
CA ASP A 141 -8.93 8.51 12.42
C ASP A 141 -8.44 9.23 11.16
N MET A 142 -8.32 8.51 10.04
CA MET A 142 -7.89 9.07 8.75
C MET A 142 -8.92 10.08 8.22
N PHE A 143 -10.22 9.75 8.29
CA PHE A 143 -11.29 10.70 7.96
C PHE A 143 -11.27 11.94 8.85
N SER A 144 -11.01 11.77 10.15
CA SER A 144 -10.94 12.87 11.11
C SER A 144 -9.74 13.80 10.86
N SER A 145 -8.67 13.27 10.24
CA SER A 145 -7.54 14.06 9.74
C SER A 145 -7.83 14.78 8.41
N GLY A 146 -9.00 14.58 7.81
CA GLY A 146 -9.41 15.21 6.55
C GLY A 146 -8.87 14.51 5.30
N TYR A 147 -8.36 13.29 5.43
CA TYR A 147 -7.75 12.57 4.31
C TYR A 147 -8.78 12.06 3.30
N GLY A 148 -8.42 12.07 2.02
CA GLY A 148 -9.13 11.34 0.98
C GLY A 148 -8.80 9.85 1.04
N LEU A 149 -9.82 8.98 1.08
CA LEU A 149 -9.65 7.53 1.22
C LEU A 149 -10.12 6.79 -0.03
N TYR A 150 -9.28 5.88 -0.53
CA TYR A 150 -9.59 5.00 -1.65
C TYR A 150 -9.29 3.55 -1.25
N GLY A 151 -10.32 2.82 -0.83
CA GLY A 151 -10.21 1.41 -0.45
C GLY A 151 -10.45 0.48 -1.61
N TYR A 152 -9.76 -0.67 -1.62
CA TYR A 152 -9.85 -1.67 -2.68
C TYR A 152 -10.29 -3.00 -2.09
N GLU A 153 -11.35 -3.59 -2.64
CA GLU A 153 -11.80 -4.94 -2.29
C GLU A 153 -10.85 -5.97 -2.93
N ILE A 154 -9.77 -6.30 -2.22
CA ILE A 154 -8.65 -7.08 -2.75
C ILE A 154 -9.10 -8.49 -3.14
N ASP A 155 -10.08 -9.05 -2.43
CA ASP A 155 -10.67 -10.35 -2.72
C ASP A 155 -11.43 -10.40 -4.05
N LYS A 156 -11.86 -9.24 -4.58
CA LYS A 156 -12.50 -9.13 -5.91
C LYS A 156 -11.49 -8.95 -7.05
N ALA A 157 -10.22 -8.69 -6.73
CA ALA A 157 -9.19 -8.46 -7.73
C ALA A 157 -8.84 -9.74 -8.51
N THR A 158 -8.62 -9.60 -9.82
CA THR A 158 -8.13 -10.73 -10.63
C THR A 158 -6.69 -11.07 -10.28
N ASN A 159 -6.41 -12.36 -10.14
CA ASN A 159 -5.05 -12.89 -10.12
C ASN A 159 -4.46 -12.99 -11.53
#